data_AF-A0A936PFY9-F1
#
_entry.id   AF-A0A936PFY9-F1
#
_cell.length_a   1.000
_cell.length_b   1.000
_cell.length_c   1.000
_cell.angle_alpha   90.00
_cell.angle_beta   90.00
_cell.angle_gamma   90.00
#
_symmetry.space_group_name_H-M   'P 1'
#
loop_
_entity.id
_entity.type
_entity.pdbx_description
1 polymer ?
#
loop_
_entity_poly.entity_id
_entity_poly.type
_entity_poly.pdbx_seq_one_letter_code
_entity_poly.pdbx_strand_id
1 'polypeptide(L)'
;MYTPSVADITAGTVTLTLTAQSAAPCVEASDAMVLTISEQSTANAGIDATICEGSTYTMIATATNAASITWSSNGTGTFADANNRRCSLHPKCS
;
A
#
# COMPACT_ATOMS: atom_id res chain seq x y z
N MET A 1 -4.50 -15.60 -21.46
CA MET A 1 -3.58 -15.09 -20.41
C MET A 1 -3.34 -13.63 -20.72
N TYR A 2 -3.56 -12.73 -19.77
CA TYR A 2 -3.29 -11.30 -19.91
C TYR A 2 -2.03 -10.95 -19.11
N THR A 3 -1.15 -10.12 -19.67
CA THR A 3 0.10 -9.66 -19.04
C THR A 3 0.15 -8.13 -19.20
N PRO A 4 0.10 -7.35 -18.11
CA PRO A 4 0.11 -5.89 -18.19
C PRO A 4 1.36 -5.33 -18.85
N SER A 5 1.19 -4.28 -19.66
CA SER A 5 2.27 -3.46 -20.19
C SER A 5 2.67 -2.33 -19.22
N VAL A 6 3.76 -1.62 -19.54
CA VAL A 6 4.16 -0.41 -18.78
C VAL A 6 3.07 0.67 -18.81
N ALA A 7 2.36 0.80 -19.94
CA ALA A 7 1.25 1.74 -20.06
C ALA A 7 0.09 1.37 -19.13
N ASP A 8 -0.24 0.08 -19.04
CA ASP A 8 -1.30 -0.42 -18.15
C ASP A 8 -0.96 -0.19 -16.67
N ILE A 9 0.28 -0.48 -16.27
CA ILE A 9 0.78 -0.24 -14.91
C ILE A 9 0.70 1.25 -14.58
N THR A 10 1.12 2.11 -15.51
CA THR A 10 1.08 3.57 -15.33
C THR A 10 -0.36 4.10 -15.24
N ALA A 11 -1.29 3.52 -16.00
CA ALA A 11 -2.71 3.86 -15.96
C ALA A 11 -3.42 3.36 -14.69
N GLY A 12 -2.84 2.37 -14.00
CA GLY A 12 -3.37 1.77 -12.76
C GLY A 12 -4.65 0.94 -12.93
N THR A 13 -5.30 1.00 -14.08
CA THR A 13 -6.50 0.21 -14.39
C THR A 13 -6.58 -0.14 -15.87
N VAL A 14 -7.18 -1.29 -16.18
CA VAL A 14 -7.45 -1.77 -17.54
C VAL A 14 -8.89 -2.28 -17.59
N THR A 15 -9.65 -1.89 -18.61
CA THR A 15 -10.99 -2.46 -18.85
C THR A 15 -10.90 -3.58 -19.87
N LEU A 16 -11.23 -4.80 -19.46
CA LEU A 16 -11.31 -5.97 -20.31
C LEU A 16 -12.76 -6.16 -20.75
N THR A 17 -13.01 -6.14 -22.06
CA THR A 17 -14.35 -6.35 -22.64
C THR A 17 -14.41 -7.73 -23.30
N LEU A 18 -15.39 -8.53 -22.91
CA LEU A 18 -15.74 -9.78 -23.56
C LEU A 18 -16.97 -9.55 -24.43
N THR A 19 -16.84 -9.80 -25.73
CA THR A 19 -17.98 -9.79 -26.65
C THR A 19 -18.29 -11.22 -27.07
N ALA A 20 -19.53 -11.64 -26.84
CA ALA A 20 -20.08 -12.91 -27.29
C ALA A 20 -20.86 -12.70 -28.59
N GLN A 21 -20.43 -13.41 -29.64
CA GLN A 21 -21.09 -13.44 -30.93
C GLN A 21 -21.69 -14.83 -31.16
N SER A 22 -22.92 -14.87 -31.65
CA SER A 22 -23.63 -16.11 -31.98
C SER A 22 -24.30 -15.99 -33.34
N ALA A 23 -24.58 -17.12 -33.99
CA ALA A 23 -25.29 -17.14 -35.26
C ALA A 23 -26.69 -16.50 -35.11
N ALA A 24 -27.19 -15.91 -36.20
CA ALA A 24 -28.52 -15.34 -36.26
C ALA A 24 -29.57 -16.34 -35.77
N PRO A 25 -30.59 -15.91 -34.99
CA PRO A 25 -31.08 -14.53 -34.83
C PRO A 25 -30.50 -13.77 -33.61
N CYS A 26 -29.55 -14.34 -32.89
CA CYS A 26 -29.06 -13.75 -31.65
C CYS A 26 -28.19 -12.51 -31.90
N VAL A 27 -28.43 -11.45 -31.15
CA VAL A 27 -27.63 -10.21 -31.18
C VAL A 27 -26.40 -10.39 -30.27
N GLU A 28 -25.32 -9.71 -30.61
CA GLU A 28 -24.10 -9.72 -29.79
C GLU A 28 -24.37 -9.21 -28.39
N ALA A 29 -23.75 -9.85 -27.41
CA ALA A 29 -23.74 -9.40 -26.02
C ALA A 29 -22.31 -9.07 -25.61
N SER A 30 -22.13 -8.03 -24.80
CA SER A 30 -20.82 -7.67 -24.27
C SER A 30 -20.86 -7.52 -22.76
N ASP A 31 -19.79 -7.93 -22.10
CA ASP A 31 -19.55 -7.70 -20.68
C ASP A 31 -18.18 -7.05 -20.47
N ALA A 32 -18.03 -6.23 -19.43
CA ALA A 32 -16.80 -5.49 -19.15
C ALA A 32 -16.36 -5.66 -17.70
N MET A 33 -15.08 -5.95 -17.52
CA MET A 33 -14.42 -6.08 -16.22
C MET A 33 -13.33 -5.01 -16.09
N VAL A 34 -13.36 -4.26 -14.99
CA VAL A 34 -12.26 -3.36 -14.62
C VAL A 34 -11.23 -4.14 -13.80
N LEU A 35 -10.02 -4.25 -14.33
CA LEU A 35 -8.87 -4.80 -13.64
C LEU A 35 -8.04 -3.67 -13.04
N THR A 36 -7.92 -3.63 -11.72
CA THR A 36 -7.05 -2.68 -11.02
C THR A 36 -5.65 -3.25 -10.87
N ILE A 37 -4.63 -2.47 -11.24
CA ILE A 37 -3.22 -2.82 -11.10
C ILE A 37 -2.66 -1.99 -9.95
N SER A 38 -2.30 -2.67 -8.86
CA SER A 38 -1.63 -2.04 -7.71
C SER A 38 -0.16 -2.43 -7.70
N GLU A 39 0.71 -1.44 -7.55
CA GLU A 39 2.11 -1.69 -7.29
C GLU A 39 2.32 -2.28 -5.89
N GLN A 40 3.43 -2.99 -5.72
CA GLN A 40 3.83 -3.52 -4.41
C GLN A 40 4.13 -2.37 -3.45
N SER A 41 3.65 -2.50 -2.21
CA SER A 41 3.96 -1.56 -1.15
C SER A 41 5.38 -1.77 -0.62
N THR A 42 6.07 -0.67 -0.32
CA THR A 42 7.35 -0.71 0.41
C THR A 42 7.24 0.18 1.64
N ALA A 43 7.97 -0.18 2.71
CA ALA A 43 8.02 0.58 3.95
C ALA A 43 9.45 0.61 4.51
N ASN A 44 9.88 1.79 4.99
CA ASN A 44 11.16 2.01 5.64
C ASN A 44 10.92 2.90 6.87
N ALA A 45 11.34 2.41 8.04
CA ALA A 45 11.19 3.08 9.34
C ALA A 45 12.13 4.29 9.54
N GLY A 46 13.07 4.51 8.62
CA GLY A 46 14.11 5.52 8.74
C GLY A 46 15.40 4.96 9.34
N ILE A 47 16.26 5.85 9.84
CA ILE A 47 17.54 5.47 10.45
C ILE A 47 17.35 4.95 11.87
N ASP A 48 18.13 3.93 12.22
CA ASP A 48 18.23 3.44 13.59
C ASP A 48 18.73 4.55 14.52
N ALA A 49 18.17 4.60 15.72
CA ALA A 49 18.60 5.53 16.76
C ALA A 49 18.69 4.85 18.11
N THR A 50 19.71 5.23 18.88
CA THR A 50 19.81 4.93 20.30
C THR A 50 19.37 6.14 21.08
N ILE A 51 18.34 5.99 21.92
CA ILE A 51 17.82 7.05 22.77
C ILE A 51 17.91 6.63 24.23
N CYS A 52 18.18 7.61 25.10
CA CYS A 52 18.15 7.38 26.53
C CYS A 52 16.71 7.15 27.00
N GLU A 53 16.59 6.40 28.08
CA GLU A 53 15.34 6.25 28.80
C GLU A 53 14.72 7.61 29.17
N GLY A 54 13.39 7.71 29.12
CA GLY A 54 12.66 8.95 29.38
C GLY A 54 12.78 10.02 28.28
N SER A 55 13.60 9.80 27.25
CA SER A 55 13.71 10.70 26.10
C SER A 55 12.69 10.35 25.01
N THR A 56 12.27 11.36 24.26
CA THR A 56 11.40 11.19 23.10
C THR A 56 12.20 11.17 21.82
N TYR A 57 11.92 10.22 20.91
CA TYR A 57 12.51 10.19 19.58
C TYR A 57 11.46 10.29 18.50
N THR A 58 11.64 11.19 17.53
CA THR A 58 10.75 11.31 16.37
C THR A 58 11.34 10.55 15.20
N MET A 59 10.66 9.50 14.78
CA MET A 59 10.96 8.76 13.55
C MET A 59 10.17 9.31 12.37
N ILE A 60 10.77 9.19 11.18
CA ILE A 60 10.13 9.58 9.92
C ILE A 60 10.19 8.38 8.99
N ALA A 61 9.04 7.72 8.81
CA ALA A 61 8.92 6.62 7.87
C ALA A 61 8.64 7.11 6.45
N THR A 62 9.17 6.37 5.49
CA THR A 62 8.77 6.44 4.09
C THR A 62 8.05 5.16 3.71
N ALA A 63 6.90 5.29 3.04
CA ALA A 63 6.23 4.17 2.41
C ALA A 63 5.85 4.57 0.98
N THR A 64 5.92 3.62 0.05
CA THR A 64 5.42 3.76 -1.32
C THR A 64 4.28 2.79 -1.53
N ASN A 65 3.27 3.18 -2.30
CA ASN A 65 2.11 2.35 -2.68
C ASN A 65 1.37 1.72 -1.48
N ALA A 66 1.48 2.34 -0.30
CA ALA A 66 0.81 1.90 0.92
C ALA A 66 -0.40 2.80 1.20
N ALA A 67 -1.56 2.19 1.49
CA ALA A 67 -2.77 2.92 1.86
C ALA A 67 -2.69 3.50 3.27
N SER A 68 -1.94 2.85 4.16
CA SER A 68 -1.73 3.26 5.54
C SER A 68 -0.34 2.86 6.04
N ILE A 69 0.05 3.45 7.16
CA ILE A 69 1.27 3.11 7.89
C ILE A 69 0.86 2.82 9.32
N THR A 70 1.46 1.79 9.92
CA THR A 70 1.26 1.47 11.33
C THR A 70 2.62 1.17 11.97
N TRP A 71 2.93 1.84 13.07
CA TRP A 71 4.11 1.59 13.88
C TRP A 71 3.85 0.50 14.91
N SER A 72 4.75 -0.47 14.98
CA SER A 72 4.79 -1.49 16.03
C SER A 72 6.23 -1.67 16.51
N SER A 73 6.38 -2.17 17.74
CA SER A 73 7.68 -2.45 18.34
C SER A 73 7.56 -3.73 19.16
N ASN A 74 8.64 -4.51 19.18
CA ASN A 74 8.81 -5.62 20.13
C ASN A 74 9.36 -5.14 21.49
N GLY A 75 9.68 -3.85 21.61
CA GLY A 75 10.12 -3.22 22.86
C GLY A 75 8.95 -2.73 23.73
N THR A 76 9.29 -2.15 24.88
CA THR A 76 8.33 -1.66 25.88
C THR A 76 7.88 -0.21 25.66
N GLY A 77 8.42 0.47 24.64
CA GLY A 77 8.10 1.86 24.34
C GLY A 77 6.71 2.06 23.73
N THR A 78 6.17 3.28 23.87
CA THR A 78 4.87 3.67 23.31
C THR A 78 5.02 4.68 22.18
N PHE A 79 4.22 4.50 21.13
CA PHE A 79 4.06 5.44 20.02
C PHE A 79 2.94 6.43 20.32
N ALA A 80 3.19 7.74 20.15
CA ALA A 80 2.17 8.76 20.41
C ALA A 80 1.10 8.84 19.31
N ASP A 81 1.46 8.47 18.07
CA ASP A 81 0.55 8.42 16.91
C ASP A 81 1.02 7.32 15.95
N ALA A 82 0.65 6.07 16.28
CA ALA A 82 1.13 4.89 15.58
C ALA A 82 0.68 4.82 14.12
N ASN A 83 -0.23 5.69 13.65
CA ASN A 83 -0.74 5.67 12.27
C ASN A 83 -0.21 6.83 11.41
N ASN A 84 0.81 7.55 11.89
CA ASN A 84 1.37 8.71 11.20
C ASN A 84 2.81 8.47 10.74
N ARG A 85 3.18 9.05 9.58
CA ARG A 85 4.55 8.99 9.02
C ARG A 85 5.60 9.56 9.95
N ARG A 86 5.21 10.59 10.71
CA ARG A 86 6.01 11.16 11.79
C ARG A 86 5.45 10.64 13.09
N CYS A 87 6.18 9.76 13.75
CA CYS A 87 5.76 9.21 15.03
C CYS A 87 6.84 9.41 16.08
N SER A 88 6.44 9.87 17.27
CA SER A 88 7.31 9.94 18.43
C SER A 88 7.23 8.67 19.28
N LEU A 89 8.37 8.02 19.50
CA LEU A 89 8.54 6.89 20.40
C LEU A 89 9.01 7.38 21.78
N HIS A 90 8.36 6.88 22.82
CA HIS A 90 8.73 7.08 24.23
C HIS A 90 9.03 5.73 24.86
N PRO A 91 10.30 5.39 25.16
CA PRO A 91 10.64 4.20 25.93
C PRO A 91 9.99 4.26 27.32
N LYS A 92 9.40 3.15 27.80
CA LYS A 92 8.90 3.06 29.18
C LYS A 92 9.97 2.47 30.10
N CYS A 93 10.01 2.96 31.35
CA CYS A 93 10.81 2.37 32.43
C CYS A 93 10.49 0.88 32.60
N SER A 94 11.54 0.11 32.88
CA SER A 94 11.43 -1.30 33.30
C SER A 94 11.05 -1.39 34.78
#